data_AF-A0A194VSC4-F1
#
_entry.id   AF-A0A194VSC4-F1
#
_cell.length_a   1.000
_cell.length_b   1.000
_cell.length_c   1.000
_cell.angle_alpha   90.00
_cell.angle_beta   90.00
_cell.angle_gamma   90.00
#
_symmetry.space_group_name_H-M   'P 1'
#
loop_
_entity.id
_entity.type
_entity.pdbx_description
1 polymer ?
#
loop_
_entity_poly.entity_id
_entity_poly.type
_entity_poly.pdbx_seq_one_letter_code
_entity_poly.pdbx_strand_id
1 'polypeptide(L)'
;MGQPQFEAQSQSINLVILGFKPPTSMTISEKVEQFFTNRPNSFVPAWALARLLSLTPKPSDTDQLIKLNWAMHYGQGALAAIVRVWMSANGVRGPFADFMFTGMRLLVDQTLENWMGTGALPWTWPVNEQVIDILHKGVFAFVTGWLADWWIQ
;
A
#
# COMPACT_ATOMS: atom_id res chain seq x y z
N MET A 1 14.17 -10.23 -35.82
CA MET A 1 14.86 -9.36 -34.84
C MET A 1 13.94 -8.21 -34.42
N GLY A 2 12.82 -8.51 -33.75
CA GLY A 2 11.77 -7.53 -33.39
C GLY A 2 11.14 -7.77 -32.00
N GLN A 3 11.82 -8.51 -31.13
CA GLN A 3 11.31 -8.98 -29.84
C GLN A 3 11.62 -8.09 -28.60
N PRO A 4 12.67 -7.27 -28.54
CA PRO A 4 13.01 -6.53 -27.31
C PRO A 4 11.94 -5.53 -26.86
N GLN A 5 11.25 -4.90 -27.81
CA GLN A 5 10.29 -3.84 -27.51
C GLN A 5 8.96 -4.38 -27.00
N PHE A 6 8.54 -5.56 -27.45
CA PHE A 6 7.34 -6.24 -26.96
C PHE A 6 7.55 -6.78 -25.53
N GLU A 7 8.73 -7.33 -25.24
CA GLU A 7 9.10 -7.78 -23.88
C GLU A 7 9.17 -6.61 -22.89
N ALA A 8 9.80 -5.50 -23.26
CA ALA A 8 9.86 -4.31 -22.43
C ALA A 8 8.46 -3.72 -22.14
N GLN A 9 7.57 -3.70 -23.13
CA GLN A 9 6.20 -3.24 -22.97
C GLN A 9 5.37 -4.17 -22.08
N SER A 10 5.53 -5.49 -22.22
CA SER A 10 4.90 -6.50 -21.36
C SER A 10 5.35 -6.38 -19.90
N GLN A 11 6.66 -6.23 -19.66
CA GLN A 11 7.20 -6.01 -18.32
C GLN A 11 6.68 -4.72 -17.69
N SER A 12 6.57 -3.64 -18.48
CA SER A 12 6.03 -2.35 -18.03
C SER A 12 4.56 -2.46 -17.60
N ILE A 13 3.73 -3.16 -18.38
CA ILE A 13 2.30 -3.38 -18.07
C ILE A 13 2.15 -4.23 -16.80
N ASN A 14 2.97 -5.26 -16.62
CA ASN A 14 2.94 -6.10 -15.44
C ASN A 14 3.36 -5.35 -14.17
N LEU A 15 4.37 -4.48 -14.25
CA LEU A 15 4.76 -3.62 -13.12
C LEU A 15 3.62 -2.67 -12.70
N VAL A 16 2.90 -2.11 -13.66
CA VAL A 16 1.71 -1.28 -13.40
C VAL A 16 0.64 -2.12 -12.70
N ILE A 17 0.34 -3.32 -13.21
CA ILE A 17 -0.64 -4.22 -12.59
C ILE A 17 -0.27 -4.56 -11.13
N LEU A 18 1.01 -4.83 -10.88
CA LEU A 18 1.54 -5.12 -9.54
C LEU A 18 1.42 -3.93 -8.59
N GLY A 19 1.50 -2.70 -9.08
CA GLY A 19 1.33 -1.49 -8.26
C GLY A 19 -0.14 -1.16 -7.95
N PHE A 20 -1.09 -1.48 -8.84
CA PHE A 20 -2.50 -1.08 -8.70
C PHE A 20 -3.39 -2.14 -8.03
N LYS A 21 -3.17 -3.43 -8.30
CA LYS A 21 -4.04 -4.49 -7.77
C LYS A 21 -4.00 -4.60 -6.23
N PRO A 22 -2.84 -4.56 -5.56
CA PRO A 22 -2.81 -4.73 -4.11
C PRO A 22 -3.50 -3.59 -3.33
N PRO A 23 -3.30 -2.29 -3.63
CA PRO A 23 -4.09 -1.21 -3.02
C PRO A 23 -5.59 -1.35 -3.26
N THR A 24 -5.99 -1.83 -4.44
CA THR A 24 -7.41 -2.06 -4.76
C THR A 24 -8.00 -3.18 -3.90
N SER A 25 -7.29 -4.30 -3.75
CA SER A 25 -7.72 -5.41 -2.87
C SER A 25 -7.84 -4.95 -1.41
N MET A 26 -6.89 -4.15 -0.94
CA MET A 26 -6.94 -3.54 0.39
C MET A 26 -8.16 -2.62 0.54
N THR A 27 -8.47 -1.81 -0.47
CA THR A 27 -9.63 -0.91 -0.47
C THR A 27 -10.94 -1.70 -0.40
N ILE A 28 -11.05 -2.81 -1.13
CA ILE A 28 -12.22 -3.70 -1.07
C ILE A 28 -12.36 -4.29 0.34
N SER A 29 -11.27 -4.79 0.92
CA SER A 29 -11.27 -5.30 2.29
C SER A 29 -11.70 -4.24 3.30
N GLU A 30 -11.21 -3.01 3.15
CA GLU A 30 -11.59 -1.88 4.00
C GLU A 30 -13.09 -1.57 3.88
N LYS A 31 -13.65 -1.57 2.67
CA LYS A 31 -15.09 -1.33 2.50
C LYS A 31 -15.94 -2.43 3.13
N VAL A 32 -15.50 -3.67 3.07
CA VAL A 32 -16.17 -4.79 3.77
C VAL A 32 -16.09 -4.60 5.28
N GLU A 33 -14.91 -4.28 5.82
CA GLU A 33 -14.73 -4.01 7.25
C GLU A 33 -15.59 -2.84 7.73
N GLN A 34 -15.52 -1.69 7.04
CA GLN A 34 -16.29 -0.49 7.36
C GLN A 34 -17.80 -0.72 7.32
N PHE A 35 -18.28 -1.61 6.45
CA PHE A 35 -19.69 -2.00 6.43
C PHE A 35 -20.13 -2.65 7.75
N PHE A 36 -19.27 -3.44 8.39
CA PHE A 36 -19.57 -4.09 9.67
C PHE A 36 -19.25 -3.23 10.88
N THR A 37 -18.21 -2.40 10.83
CA THR A 37 -17.74 -1.62 11.98
C THR A 37 -18.28 -0.19 12.02
N ASN A 38 -18.83 0.32 10.91
CA ASN A 38 -19.19 1.72 10.70
C ASN A 38 -18.02 2.71 10.89
N ARG A 39 -16.77 2.22 10.80
CA ARG A 39 -15.60 3.08 10.91
C ARG A 39 -15.52 4.03 9.70
N PRO A 40 -15.21 5.33 9.89
CA PRO A 40 -14.99 6.24 8.77
C PRO A 40 -13.66 5.95 8.07
N ASN A 41 -13.51 6.47 6.84
CA ASN A 41 -12.21 6.44 6.14
C ASN A 41 -11.13 7.18 6.94
N SER A 42 -9.90 6.66 6.88
CA SER A 42 -8.73 7.40 7.36
C SER A 42 -8.20 8.33 6.28
N PHE A 43 -7.88 9.56 6.67
CA PHE A 43 -7.19 10.55 5.81
C PHE A 43 -5.76 10.83 6.28
N VAL A 44 -5.22 10.06 7.24
CA VAL A 44 -3.82 10.21 7.70
C VAL A 44 -2.83 10.11 6.52
N PRO A 45 -2.97 9.17 5.57
CA PRO A 45 -2.09 9.10 4.39
C PRO A 45 -2.22 10.34 3.49
N ALA A 46 -3.43 10.87 3.33
CA ALA A 46 -3.67 12.10 2.56
C ALA A 46 -2.91 13.30 3.13
N TRP A 47 -2.97 13.48 4.46
CA TRP A 47 -2.25 14.53 5.16
C TRP A 47 -0.73 14.32 5.13
N ALA A 48 -0.28 13.06 5.25
CA ALA A 48 1.14 12.72 5.13
C ALA A 48 1.68 13.12 3.75
N LEU A 49 0.97 12.75 2.68
CA LEU A 49 1.33 13.14 1.33
C LEU A 49 1.26 14.66 1.12
N ALA A 50 0.23 15.31 1.65
CA ALA A 50 0.10 16.76 1.58
C ALA A 50 1.34 17.44 2.17
N ARG A 51 1.74 17.06 3.39
CA ARG A 51 2.94 17.63 4.01
C ARG A 51 4.21 17.26 3.27
N LEU A 52 4.33 16.04 2.75
CA LEU A 52 5.48 15.59 1.97
C LEU A 52 5.67 16.45 0.72
N LEU A 53 4.56 16.83 0.08
CA LEU A 53 4.52 17.69 -1.11
C LEU A 53 4.40 19.18 -0.79
N SER A 54 4.49 19.57 0.49
CA SER A 54 4.32 20.96 0.95
C SER A 54 2.99 21.60 0.52
N LEU A 55 1.93 20.80 0.44
CA LEU A 55 0.56 21.21 0.16
C LEU A 55 -0.20 21.51 1.46
N THR A 56 -1.13 22.46 1.40
CA THR A 56 -2.00 22.85 2.52
C THR A 56 -3.48 22.69 2.14
N PRO A 57 -3.99 21.45 1.98
CA PRO A 57 -5.39 21.21 1.66
C PRO A 57 -6.27 21.69 2.82
N LYS A 58 -7.45 22.21 2.49
CA LYS A 58 -8.42 22.61 3.52
C LYS A 58 -9.14 21.35 4.02
N PRO A 59 -9.41 21.20 5.34
CA PRO A 59 -10.18 20.06 5.84
C PRO A 59 -11.58 19.93 5.22
N SER A 60 -12.17 21.05 4.77
CA SER A 60 -13.46 21.08 4.08
C SER A 60 -13.38 20.64 2.62
N ASP A 61 -12.19 20.53 2.04
CA ASP A 61 -11.97 20.08 0.66
C ASP A 61 -11.78 18.57 0.63
N THR A 62 -12.89 17.86 0.87
CA THR A 62 -12.91 16.39 0.94
C THR A 62 -12.46 15.76 -0.37
N ASP A 63 -12.77 16.37 -1.51
CA ASP A 63 -12.39 15.85 -2.83
C ASP A 63 -10.87 15.87 -3.02
N GLN A 64 -10.20 16.94 -2.59
CA GLN A 64 -8.75 17.01 -2.61
C GLN A 64 -8.13 15.97 -1.67
N LEU A 65 -8.68 15.81 -0.46
CA LEU A 65 -8.20 14.81 0.50
C LEU A 65 -8.35 13.37 -0.02
N ILE A 66 -9.47 13.03 -0.67
CA ILE A 66 -9.69 11.73 -1.29
C ILE A 66 -8.63 11.46 -2.37
N LYS A 67 -8.38 12.44 -3.25
CA LYS A 67 -7.36 12.31 -4.32
C LYS A 67 -5.97 12.10 -3.75
N LEU A 68 -5.59 12.87 -2.72
CA LEU A 68 -4.31 12.70 -2.03
C LEU A 68 -4.21 11.35 -1.34
N ASN A 69 -5.30 10.87 -0.73
CA ASN A 69 -5.34 9.57 -0.08
C ASN A 69 -5.08 8.44 -1.10
N TRP A 70 -5.77 8.48 -2.24
CA TRP A 70 -5.53 7.52 -3.33
C TRP A 70 -4.12 7.62 -3.88
N ALA A 71 -3.63 8.83 -4.16
CA ALA A 71 -2.28 9.04 -4.67
C ALA A 71 -1.22 8.43 -3.73
N MET A 72 -1.40 8.60 -2.42
CA MET A 72 -0.51 8.03 -1.41
C MET A 72 -0.54 6.50 -1.43
N HIS A 73 -1.74 5.91 -1.39
CA HIS A 73 -1.90 4.45 -1.36
C HIS A 73 -1.38 3.78 -2.64
N TYR A 74 -1.68 4.32 -3.82
CA TYR A 74 -1.18 3.77 -5.08
C TYR A 74 0.33 4.01 -5.26
N GLY A 75 0.83 5.19 -4.88
CA GLY A 75 2.25 5.52 -4.96
C GLY A 75 3.10 4.61 -4.06
N GLN A 76 2.74 4.50 -2.78
CA GLN A 76 3.43 3.57 -1.88
C GLN A 76 3.20 2.11 -2.31
N GLY A 77 2.01 1.77 -2.82
CA GLY A 77 1.69 0.44 -3.32
C GLY A 77 2.63 0.00 -4.45
N ALA A 78 2.85 0.88 -5.43
CA ALA A 78 3.78 0.64 -6.53
C ALA A 78 5.23 0.49 -6.05
N LEU A 79 5.70 1.37 -5.17
CA LEU A 79 7.06 1.28 -4.60
C LEU A 79 7.26 0.00 -3.78
N ALA A 80 6.27 -0.38 -2.98
CA ALA A 80 6.30 -1.61 -2.20
C ALA A 80 6.29 -2.86 -3.11
N ALA A 81 5.52 -2.82 -4.21
CA ALA A 81 5.51 -3.91 -5.18
C ALA A 81 6.89 -4.14 -5.82
N ILE A 82 7.65 -3.08 -6.14
CA ILE A 82 9.03 -3.20 -6.62
C ILE A 82 9.90 -3.96 -5.61
N VAL A 83 9.78 -3.65 -4.32
CA VAL A 83 10.52 -4.35 -3.27
C VAL A 83 10.11 -5.82 -3.20
N ARG A 84 8.80 -6.13 -3.21
CA ARG A 84 8.32 -7.51 -3.12
C ARG A 84 8.72 -8.36 -4.34
N VAL A 85 8.75 -7.74 -5.52
CA VAL A 85 9.29 -8.33 -6.74
C VAL A 85 10.78 -8.64 -6.59
N TRP A 86 11.56 -7.69 -6.06
CA TRP A 86 12.98 -7.89 -5.80
C TRP A 86 13.23 -9.03 -4.79
N MET A 87 12.44 -9.10 -3.72
CA MET A 87 12.45 -10.23 -2.78
C MET A 87 12.19 -11.55 -3.51
N SER A 88 11.15 -11.59 -4.35
CA SER A 88 10.79 -12.79 -5.12
C SER A 88 11.89 -13.21 -6.08
N ALA A 89 12.49 -12.26 -6.82
CA ALA A 89 13.58 -12.52 -7.75
C ALA A 89 14.80 -13.17 -7.06
N ASN A 90 15.01 -12.88 -5.78
CA ASN A 90 16.10 -13.43 -4.97
C ASN A 90 15.70 -14.67 -4.15
N GLY A 91 14.55 -15.30 -4.46
CA GLY A 91 14.10 -16.53 -3.81
C GLY A 91 13.42 -16.35 -2.46
N VAL A 92 13.22 -15.11 -2.00
CA VAL A 92 12.44 -14.80 -0.78
C VAL A 92 10.96 -14.79 -1.16
N ARG A 93 10.33 -15.97 -1.13
CA ARG A 93 8.97 -16.22 -1.64
C ARG A 93 8.07 -16.90 -0.62
N GLY A 94 6.77 -16.93 -0.92
CA GLY A 94 5.77 -17.66 -0.16
C GLY A 94 5.35 -16.98 1.16
N PRO A 95 4.57 -17.70 2.00
CA PRO A 95 3.81 -17.09 3.09
C PRO A 95 4.67 -16.43 4.17
N PHE A 96 5.89 -16.93 4.41
CA PHE A 96 6.82 -16.29 5.35
C PHE A 96 7.37 -14.97 4.80
N ALA A 97 7.63 -14.89 3.48
CA ALA A 97 8.02 -13.64 2.84
C ALA A 97 6.90 -12.59 2.93
N ASP A 98 5.64 -13.00 2.76
CA ASP A 98 4.48 -12.11 2.85
C ASP A 98 4.26 -11.61 4.28
N PHE A 99 4.51 -12.45 5.29
CA PHE A 99 4.52 -12.03 6.69
C PHE A 99 5.59 -10.96 6.96
N MET A 100 6.84 -11.19 6.53
CA MET A 100 7.91 -10.18 6.66
C MET A 100 7.56 -8.88 5.91
N PHE A 101 7.00 -9.01 4.72
CA PHE A 101 6.60 -7.88 3.89
C PHE A 101 5.43 -7.08 4.49
N THR A 102 4.52 -7.73 5.21
CA THR A 102 3.50 -7.05 6.03
C THR A 102 4.16 -6.14 7.07
N GLY A 103 5.16 -6.66 7.80
CA GLY A 103 5.95 -5.88 8.75
C GLY A 103 6.67 -4.71 8.10
N MET A 104 7.28 -4.92 6.93
CA MET A 104 7.90 -3.84 6.16
C MET A 104 6.88 -2.76 5.77
N ARG A 105 5.69 -3.15 5.31
CA ARG A 105 4.65 -2.20 4.89
C ARG A 105 4.16 -1.35 6.05
N LEU A 106 3.97 -1.96 7.21
CA LEU A 106 3.65 -1.28 8.48
C LEU A 106 4.76 -0.28 8.84
N LEU A 107 6.03 -0.72 8.84
CA LEU A 107 7.16 0.14 9.20
C LEU A 107 7.27 1.37 8.28
N VAL A 108 7.08 1.21 6.98
CA VAL A 108 7.12 2.32 6.02
C VAL A 108 6.02 3.33 6.28
N ASP A 109 4.78 2.88 6.49
CA ASP A 109 3.65 3.78 6.80
C ASP A 109 3.90 4.52 8.10
N GLN A 110 4.20 3.78 9.16
CA GLN A 110 4.39 4.36 10.49
C GLN A 110 5.57 5.32 10.53
N THR A 111 6.67 5.01 9.84
CA THR A 111 7.81 5.94 9.77
C THR A 111 7.42 7.22 9.06
N LEU A 112 6.79 7.11 7.89
CA LEU A 112 6.47 8.28 7.08
C LEU A 112 5.37 9.14 7.71
N GLU A 113 4.29 8.55 8.20
CA GLU A 113 3.18 9.27 8.82
C GLU A 113 3.60 9.96 10.14
N ASN A 114 4.42 9.29 10.96
CA ASN A 114 4.95 9.91 12.18
C ASN A 114 6.01 10.97 11.87
N TRP A 115 6.88 10.74 10.89
CA TRP A 115 7.86 11.74 10.45
C TRP A 115 7.19 13.00 9.92
N MET A 116 6.11 12.85 9.15
CA MET A 116 5.31 13.97 8.69
C MET A 116 4.46 14.59 9.80
N GLY A 117 4.42 14.01 11.00
CA GLY A 117 3.64 14.50 12.15
C GLY A 117 2.12 14.40 11.94
N THR A 118 1.67 13.47 11.12
CA THR A 118 0.25 13.23 10.80
C THR A 118 -0.29 11.97 11.45
N GLY A 119 0.59 11.05 11.84
CA GLY A 119 0.28 9.84 12.59
C GLY A 119 0.49 9.99 14.10
N ALA A 120 0.15 8.94 14.82
CA ALA A 120 0.56 8.72 16.21
C ALA A 120 1.27 7.36 16.30
N LEU A 121 2.04 7.15 17.36
CA LEU A 121 2.77 5.89 17.55
C LEU A 121 1.80 4.71 17.65
N PRO A 122 2.04 3.57 16.96
CA PRO A 122 1.06 2.47 16.88
C PRO A 122 0.55 1.95 18.22
N TRP A 123 1.42 1.89 19.23
CA TRP A 123 1.08 1.42 20.58
C TRP A 123 0.23 2.41 21.39
N THR A 124 -0.06 3.60 20.84
CA THR A 124 -1.00 4.57 21.43
C THR A 124 -2.41 4.43 20.86
N TRP A 125 -2.58 3.66 19.78
CA TRP A 125 -3.87 3.49 19.12
C TRP A 125 -4.76 2.50 19.87
N PRO A 126 -6.10 2.62 19.74
CA PRO A 126 -7.01 1.57 20.12
C PRO A 126 -6.63 0.22 19.47
N VAL A 127 -6.72 -0.87 20.24
CA VAL A 127 -6.29 -2.22 19.78
C VAL A 127 -7.00 -2.65 18.50
N ASN A 128 -8.29 -2.31 18.36
CA ASN A 128 -9.06 -2.58 17.16
C ASN A 128 -8.46 -1.90 15.91
N GLU A 129 -7.93 -0.67 16.03
CA GLU A 129 -7.29 0.01 14.91
C GLU A 129 -5.97 -0.66 14.53
N GLN A 130 -5.19 -1.12 15.51
CA GLN A 130 -3.96 -1.88 15.25
C GLN A 130 -4.25 -3.19 14.51
N VAL A 131 -5.28 -3.92 14.95
CA VAL A 131 -5.71 -5.18 14.30
C VAL A 131 -6.17 -4.92 12.88
N ILE A 132 -7.02 -3.91 12.66
CA ILE A 132 -7.52 -3.53 11.32
C ILE A 132 -6.34 -3.15 10.41
N ASP A 133 -5.37 -2.39 10.91
CA ASP A 133 -4.21 -1.98 10.13
C ASP A 133 -3.36 -3.17 9.71
N ILE A 134 -3.04 -4.07 10.65
CA ILE A 134 -2.29 -5.30 10.37
C ILE A 134 -3.03 -6.17 9.34
N LEU A 135 -4.35 -6.33 9.46
CA LEU A 135 -5.15 -7.12 8.52
C LEU A 135 -5.10 -6.54 7.11
N HIS A 136 -5.27 -5.23 6.95
CA HIS A 136 -5.22 -4.58 5.65
C HIS A 136 -3.82 -4.63 5.02
N LYS A 137 -2.76 -4.44 5.82
CA LYS A 137 -1.38 -4.65 5.35
C LYS A 137 -1.12 -6.12 4.99
N GLY A 138 -1.73 -7.07 5.71
CA GLY A 138 -1.65 -8.49 5.41
C GLY A 138 -2.29 -8.84 4.08
N VAL A 139 -3.50 -8.35 3.81
CA VAL A 139 -4.18 -8.51 2.51
C VAL A 139 -3.35 -7.91 1.39
N PHE A 140 -2.83 -6.69 1.58
CA PHE A 140 -1.94 -6.05 0.61
C PHE A 140 -0.70 -6.91 0.34
N ALA A 141 -0.02 -7.38 1.39
CA ALA A 141 1.21 -8.15 1.29
C ALA A 141 0.99 -9.49 0.59
N PHE A 142 -0.08 -10.21 0.94
CA PHE A 142 -0.46 -11.47 0.31
C PHE A 142 -0.74 -11.30 -1.18
N VAL A 143 -1.56 -10.32 -1.57
CA VAL A 143 -1.89 -10.10 -2.98
C VAL A 143 -0.66 -9.67 -3.77
N THR A 144 0.17 -8.78 -3.20
CA THR A 144 1.43 -8.37 -3.84
C THR A 144 2.38 -9.55 -4.01
N GLY A 145 2.51 -10.37 -2.98
CA GLY A 145 3.39 -11.54 -2.98
C GLY A 145 2.95 -12.61 -3.96
N TRP A 146 1.66 -12.95 -3.97
CA TRP A 146 1.09 -13.88 -4.94
C TRP A 146 1.33 -13.43 -6.37
N LEU A 147 1.09 -12.15 -6.68
CA LEU A 147 1.32 -11.62 -8.02
C LEU A 147 2.80 -11.56 -8.38
N ALA A 148 3.67 -11.15 -7.45
CA ALA A 148 5.12 -11.06 -7.67
C ALA A 148 5.73 -12.46 -7.89
N ASP A 149 5.34 -13.43 -7.07
CA ASP A 149 5.83 -14.81 -7.19
C ASP A 149 5.30 -15.45 -8.47
N TRP A 150 4.06 -15.17 -8.87
CA TRP A 150 3.51 -15.61 -10.15
C TRP A 150 4.23 -14.98 -11.35
N TRP A 151 4.66 -13.72 -11.26
CA TRP A 151 5.32 -13.00 -12.36
C TRP A 151 6.77 -13.47 -12.61
N ILE A 152 7.47 -13.91 -11.57
CA ILE A 152 8.89 -14.32 -11.65
C ILE A 152 9.06 -15.79 -12.05
N GLN A 153 8.02 -16.62 -11.92
CA GLN A 153 8.02 -18.03 -12.32
C GLN A 153 8.02 -18.21 -13.84
#